data_AF-A0A9D5Y0J8-F1
#
_entry.id   AF-A0A9D5Y0J8-F1
#
_cell.length_a   1.000
_cell.length_b   1.000
_cell.length_c   1.000
_cell.angle_alpha   90.00
_cell.angle_beta   90.00
_cell.angle_gamma   90.00
#
_symmetry.space_group_name_H-M   'P 1'
#
loop_
_entity.id
_entity.type
_entity.pdbx_description
1 polymer ?
#
loop_
_entity_poly.entity_id
_entity_poly.type
_entity_poly.pdbx_seq_one_letter_code
_entity_poly.pdbx_strand_id
1 'polypeptide(L)'
;MDLVIGPDLGARNRNQAKHHNAHAAHHRQRNRLDQRAEPDAYAIESHRRTEAARAAGLQREILPMPGVDKEGQPLTLAHDEGICAVIDTARMRAMLPVFCSPETGVVTAANAAQDRGLKPRALGYPF
;
A
#
# COMPACT_ATOMS: atom_id res chain seq x y z
N MET A 1 -7.24 -21.83 -36.87
CA MET A 1 -6.18 -20.80 -36.94
C MET A 1 -5.94 -20.37 -35.50
N ASP A 2 -5.02 -21.06 -34.85
CA ASP A 2 -4.74 -20.90 -33.42
C ASP A 2 -3.78 -19.73 -33.21
N LEU A 3 -4.27 -18.66 -32.58
CA LEU A 3 -3.46 -17.50 -32.26
C LEU A 3 -2.75 -17.73 -30.93
N VAL A 4 -1.49 -18.17 -31.00
CA VAL A 4 -0.56 -18.23 -29.88
C VAL A 4 -0.13 -16.81 -29.49
N ILE A 5 -0.61 -16.31 -28.35
CA ILE A 5 -0.11 -15.07 -27.73
C ILE A 5 1.22 -15.40 -27.03
N GLY A 6 2.32 -14.82 -27.51
CA GLY A 6 3.65 -15.01 -26.95
C GLY A 6 3.80 -14.45 -25.51
N PRO A 7 4.62 -15.08 -24.65
CA PRO A 7 4.67 -14.79 -23.21
C PRO A 7 5.54 -13.58 -22.80
N ASP A 8 5.94 -12.68 -23.70
CA ASP A 8 6.99 -11.67 -23.41
C ASP A 8 6.54 -10.20 -23.47
N LEU A 9 5.42 -9.87 -22.82
CA LEU A 9 5.00 -8.46 -22.64
C LEU A 9 4.95 -7.99 -21.17
N GLY A 10 5.42 -8.80 -20.22
CA GLY A 10 5.32 -8.51 -18.78
C GLY A 10 6.58 -7.99 -18.07
N ALA A 11 7.75 -7.95 -18.73
CA ALA A 11 9.02 -7.88 -18.00
C ALA A 11 9.63 -6.47 -17.83
N ARG A 12 9.12 -5.42 -18.47
CA ARG A 12 9.86 -4.14 -18.56
C ARG A 12 9.42 -3.00 -17.63
N ASN A 13 8.38 -3.16 -16.81
CA ASN A 13 7.89 -2.05 -15.98
C ASN A 13 7.72 -2.35 -14.48
N ARG A 14 8.67 -3.04 -13.85
CA ARG A 14 8.71 -3.19 -12.38
C ARG A 14 9.42 -2.05 -11.65
N ASN A 15 9.93 -1.05 -12.37
CA ASN A 15 10.74 0.01 -11.77
C ASN A 15 9.98 1.34 -11.56
N GLN A 16 8.87 1.60 -12.26
CA GLN A 16 8.20 2.91 -12.18
C GLN A 16 7.45 3.17 -10.86
N ALA A 17 6.91 2.14 -10.20
CA ALA A 17 6.24 2.31 -8.91
C ALA A 17 7.20 2.74 -7.78
N LYS A 18 8.46 2.30 -7.85
CA LYS A 18 9.51 2.67 -6.88
C LYS A 18 9.97 4.13 -7.03
N HIS A 19 9.84 4.71 -8.22
CA HIS A 19 10.32 6.07 -8.51
C HIS A 19 9.36 7.18 -8.07
N HIS A 20 8.04 6.95 -8.09
CA HIS A 20 7.06 8.00 -7.76
C HIS A 20 7.04 8.38 -6.27
N ASN A 21 7.14 7.40 -5.36
CA ASN A 21 7.13 7.67 -3.91
C ASN A 21 8.48 8.22 -3.38
N ALA A 22 9.59 7.89 -4.06
CA ALA A 22 10.92 8.37 -3.67
C ALA A 22 11.08 9.88 -3.87
N HIS A 23 10.48 10.45 -4.92
CA HIS A 23 10.64 11.87 -5.24
C HIS A 23 9.90 12.80 -4.26
N ALA A 24 8.71 12.40 -3.79
CA ALA A 24 7.95 13.13 -2.77
C ALA A 24 8.65 13.12 -1.39
N ALA A 25 9.42 12.06 -1.09
CA ALA A 25 10.17 11.93 0.15
C ALA A 25 11.35 12.93 0.23
N HIS A 26 12.04 13.19 -0.89
CA HIS A 26 13.24 14.03 -0.93
C HIS A 26 13.01 15.52 -0.60
N HIS A 27 11.83 16.07 -0.89
CA HIS A 27 11.56 17.51 -0.69
C HIS A 27 11.21 17.90 0.76
N ARG A 28 10.83 16.94 1.61
CA ARG A 28 10.34 17.21 2.96
C ARG A 28 11.41 17.03 4.03
N GLN A 29 12.64 17.53 3.87
CA GLN A 29 13.77 17.17 4.74
C GLN A 29 14.48 18.35 5.42
N ARG A 30 13.79 19.08 6.30
CA ARG A 30 14.40 20.16 7.10
C ARG A 30 14.18 20.06 8.62
N ASN A 31 13.16 19.38 9.16
CA ASN A 31 12.93 19.27 10.62
C ASN A 31 12.38 17.88 11.02
N ARG A 32 13.26 16.97 11.50
CA ARG A 32 13.02 15.51 11.58
C ARG A 32 11.90 15.01 12.53
N LEU A 33 11.52 15.75 13.57
CA LEU A 33 10.56 15.25 14.58
C LEU A 33 9.10 15.50 14.20
N ASP A 34 8.80 16.59 13.48
CA ASP A 34 7.45 16.88 12.98
C ASP A 34 7.13 16.11 11.67
N GLN A 35 8.17 15.71 10.93
CA GLN A 35 8.01 15.15 9.58
C GLN A 35 7.55 13.70 9.50
N ARG A 36 7.67 12.93 10.57
CA ARG A 36 7.18 11.54 10.59
C ARG A 36 5.76 11.44 11.14
N ALA A 37 5.41 12.26 12.12
CA ALA A 37 4.08 12.29 12.70
C ALA A 37 3.01 12.72 11.69
N GLU A 38 3.32 13.69 10.83
CA GLU A 38 2.39 14.21 9.81
C GLU A 38 1.98 13.15 8.75
N PRO A 39 2.89 12.45 8.05
CA PRO A 39 2.51 11.41 7.10
C PRO A 39 1.86 10.22 7.80
N ASP A 40 2.26 9.90 9.02
CA ASP A 40 1.62 8.83 9.79
C ASP A 40 0.16 9.20 10.13
N ALA A 41 -0.09 10.44 10.58
CA ALA A 41 -1.44 10.94 10.84
C ALA A 41 -2.30 10.99 9.57
N TYR A 42 -1.71 11.40 8.44
CA TYR A 42 -2.40 11.40 7.15
C TYR A 42 -2.82 9.99 6.72
N ALA A 43 -1.94 9.01 6.86
CA ALA A 43 -2.26 7.62 6.52
C ALA A 43 -3.36 7.04 7.42
N ILE A 44 -3.33 7.35 8.74
CA ILE A 44 -4.39 6.97 9.68
C ILE A 44 -5.73 7.55 9.24
N GLU A 45 -5.77 8.84 8.95
CA GLU A 45 -7.00 9.53 8.53
C GLU A 45 -7.51 9.02 7.18
N SER A 46 -6.60 8.70 6.26
CA SER A 46 -6.93 8.12 4.95
C SER A 46 -7.67 6.80 5.12
N HIS A 47 -7.13 5.86 5.91
CA HIS A 47 -7.80 4.58 6.18
C HIS A 47 -9.13 4.77 6.92
N ARG A 48 -9.18 5.67 7.93
CA ARG A 48 -10.42 5.97 8.66
C ARG A 48 -11.54 6.43 7.73
N ARG A 49 -11.24 7.31 6.77
CA ARG A 49 -12.22 7.82 5.79
C ARG A 49 -12.70 6.72 4.86
N THR A 50 -11.78 5.91 4.33
CA THR A 50 -12.13 4.82 3.41
C THR A 50 -12.99 3.75 4.10
N GLU A 51 -12.70 3.41 5.35
CA GLU A 51 -13.54 2.49 6.14
C GLU A 51 -14.92 3.06 6.42
N ALA A 52 -15.01 4.35 6.74
CA ALA A 52 -16.30 5.02 6.92
C ALA A 52 -17.13 5.00 5.61
N ALA A 53 -16.49 5.26 4.47
CA ALA A 53 -17.15 5.20 3.16
C ALA A 53 -17.60 3.77 2.81
N ARG A 54 -16.77 2.76 3.12
CA ARG A 54 -17.10 1.34 2.97
C ARG A 54 -18.30 0.95 3.84
N ALA A 55 -18.28 1.30 5.13
CA ALA A 55 -19.34 1.00 6.08
C ALA A 55 -20.67 1.68 5.70
N ALA A 56 -20.59 2.87 5.11
CA ALA A 56 -21.75 3.59 4.58
C ALA A 56 -22.19 3.15 3.17
N GLY A 57 -21.50 2.17 2.54
CA GLY A 57 -21.85 1.66 1.22
C GLY A 57 -21.68 2.67 0.08
N LEU A 58 -20.78 3.65 0.24
CA LEU A 58 -20.62 4.76 -0.72
C LEU A 58 -19.80 4.40 -1.98
N GLN A 59 -19.16 3.23 -1.98
CA GLN A 59 -18.29 2.69 -3.03
C GLN A 59 -19.06 2.17 -4.28
N ARG A 60 -19.89 3.02 -4.89
CA ARG A 60 -20.74 2.66 -6.05
C ARG A 60 -19.95 2.31 -7.31
N GLU A 61 -18.70 2.74 -7.37
CA GLU A 61 -17.76 2.53 -8.46
C GLU A 61 -17.17 1.11 -8.51
N ILE A 62 -17.28 0.34 -7.41
CA ILE A 62 -16.72 -1.02 -7.35
C ILE A 62 -17.70 -2.01 -7.97
N LEU A 63 -17.23 -2.73 -9.00
CA LEU A 63 -17.94 -3.85 -9.60
C LEU A 63 -17.49 -5.16 -8.92
N PRO A 64 -18.41 -6.01 -8.44
CA PRO A 64 -18.06 -7.31 -7.87
C PRO A 64 -17.36 -8.20 -8.90
N MET A 65 -16.22 -8.77 -8.53
CA MET A 65 -15.41 -9.63 -9.39
C MET A 65 -15.20 -11.00 -8.75
N PRO A 66 -15.14 -12.09 -9.52
CA PRO A 66 -14.72 -13.38 -8.98
C PRO A 66 -13.24 -13.34 -8.55
N GLY A 67 -12.94 -14.00 -7.43
CA GLY A 67 -11.60 -14.12 -6.86
C GLY A 67 -11.44 -15.43 -6.10
N VAL A 68 -10.34 -15.53 -5.35
CA VAL A 68 -10.09 -16.65 -4.44
C VAL A 68 -9.62 -16.13 -3.09
N ASP A 69 -9.96 -16.84 -2.01
CA ASP A 69 -9.43 -16.55 -0.67
C ASP A 69 -8.00 -17.08 -0.51
N LYS A 70 -7.47 -16.98 0.72
CA LYS A 70 -6.12 -17.45 1.05
C LYS A 70 -5.98 -18.96 0.91
N GLU A 71 -7.08 -19.69 1.06
CA GLU A 71 -7.21 -21.14 0.96
C GLU A 71 -7.52 -21.59 -0.48
N GLY A 72 -7.62 -20.65 -1.42
CA GLY A 72 -7.89 -20.90 -2.84
C GLY A 72 -9.35 -21.18 -3.16
N GLN A 73 -10.28 -20.98 -2.21
CA GLN A 73 -11.70 -21.17 -2.45
C GLN A 73 -12.28 -19.97 -3.20
N PRO A 74 -13.25 -20.20 -4.11
CA PRO A 74 -13.91 -19.11 -4.84
C PRO A 74 -14.56 -18.10 -3.89
N LEU A 75 -14.31 -16.81 -4.13
CA LEU A 75 -14.99 -15.70 -3.44
C LEU A 75 -15.43 -14.63 -4.44
N THR A 76 -16.34 -13.75 -4.00
CA THR A 76 -16.66 -12.52 -4.73
C THR A 76 -15.95 -11.34 -4.07
N LEU A 77 -15.03 -10.72 -4.81
CA LEU A 77 -14.32 -9.52 -4.40
C LEU A 77 -15.20 -8.31 -4.72
N ALA A 78 -15.82 -7.74 -3.70
CA ALA A 78 -16.72 -6.60 -3.82
C ALA A 78 -16.21 -5.33 -3.11
N HIS A 79 -15.03 -5.40 -2.49
CA HIS A 79 -14.44 -4.35 -1.66
C HIS A 79 -12.93 -4.32 -1.80
N ASP A 80 -12.31 -3.18 -1.58
CA ASP A 80 -10.85 -3.06 -1.54
C ASP A 80 -10.26 -3.81 -0.33
N GLU A 81 -9.29 -4.69 -0.59
CA GLU A 81 -8.61 -5.48 0.46
C GLU A 81 -7.59 -4.65 1.26
N GLY A 82 -7.13 -3.54 0.70
CA GLY A 82 -6.06 -2.71 1.25
C GLY A 82 -6.47 -1.86 2.45
N ILE A 83 -7.77 -1.75 2.72
CA ILE A 83 -8.28 -0.89 3.77
C ILE A 83 -8.03 -1.54 5.14
N CYS A 84 -7.33 -0.81 6.01
CA CYS A 84 -7.00 -1.26 7.35
C CYS A 84 -7.92 -0.58 8.37
N ALA A 85 -8.95 -1.30 8.83
CA ALA A 85 -9.93 -0.82 9.81
C ALA A 85 -9.35 -0.41 11.16
N VAL A 86 -8.27 -1.09 11.56
CA VAL A 86 -7.59 -0.85 12.84
C VAL A 86 -6.11 -0.71 12.58
N ILE A 87 -5.60 0.51 12.72
CA ILE A 87 -4.16 0.78 12.61
C ILE A 87 -3.55 0.72 14.00
N ASP A 88 -2.64 -0.23 14.19
CA ASP A 88 -1.76 -0.25 15.36
C ASP A 88 -0.71 0.86 15.23
N THR A 89 -0.95 1.95 15.97
CA THR A 89 -0.08 3.13 15.97
C THR A 89 1.30 2.86 16.58
N ALA A 90 1.41 1.93 17.53
CA ALA A 90 2.70 1.56 18.12
C ALA A 90 3.54 0.81 17.08
N ARG A 91 2.92 -0.14 16.39
CA ARG A 91 3.56 -0.88 15.30
C ARG A 91 3.93 0.01 14.12
N MET A 92 3.05 0.94 13.75
CA MET A 92 3.31 1.94 12.70
C MET A 92 4.57 2.77 12.99
N ARG A 93 4.70 3.26 14.23
CA ARG A 93 5.88 4.04 14.68
C ARG A 93 7.16 3.21 14.68
N ALA A 94 7.06 1.90 14.93
CA ALA A 94 8.19 0.99 14.91
C ALA A 94 8.68 0.59 13.50
N MET A 95 7.93 0.91 12.43
CA MET A 95 8.33 0.56 11.07
C MET A 95 9.53 1.36 10.58
N LEU A 96 10.47 0.64 9.95
CA LEU A 96 11.63 1.23 9.30
C LEU A 96 11.26 1.92 7.98
N PRO A 97 11.98 2.99 7.60
CA PRO A 97 11.82 3.63 6.30
C PRO A 97 12.13 2.70 5.13
N VAL A 98 11.38 2.84 4.03
CA VAL A 98 11.43 1.89 2.89
C VAL A 98 12.19 2.42 1.65
N PHE A 99 12.53 3.71 1.63
CA PHE A 99 13.24 4.35 0.49
C PHE A 99 14.54 5.05 0.86
N CYS A 100 14.82 5.23 2.15
CA CYS A 100 16.01 5.95 2.64
C CYS A 100 16.54 5.26 3.91
N SER A 101 17.76 5.59 4.30
CA SER A 101 18.34 5.13 5.57
C SER A 101 17.46 5.51 6.77
N PRO A 102 17.48 4.72 7.87
CA PRO A 102 16.66 4.99 9.07
C PRO A 102 16.86 6.38 9.68
N GLU A 103 18.04 6.96 9.48
CA GLU A 103 18.42 8.27 10.00
C GLU A 103 17.75 9.43 9.26
N THR A 104 17.33 9.25 8.00
CA THR A 104 16.80 10.32 7.14
C THR A 104 15.40 10.02 6.61
N GLY A 105 14.98 8.76 6.57
CA GLY A 105 13.73 8.34 5.99
C GLY A 105 12.52 8.60 6.89
N VAL A 106 11.48 9.20 6.32
CA VAL A 106 10.18 9.37 6.97
C VAL A 106 9.07 8.53 6.32
N VAL A 107 9.31 8.03 5.11
CA VAL A 107 8.35 7.20 4.38
C VAL A 107 8.53 5.73 4.74
N THR A 108 7.47 5.10 5.21
CA THR A 108 7.40 3.69 5.59
C THR A 108 6.31 2.95 4.83
N ALA A 109 6.28 1.63 4.94
CA ALA A 109 5.20 0.83 4.39
C ALA A 109 3.81 1.20 4.95
N ALA A 110 3.74 1.75 6.17
CA ALA A 110 2.48 2.14 6.79
C ALA A 110 1.94 3.49 6.33
N ASN A 111 2.79 4.39 5.82
CA ASN A 111 2.38 5.72 5.36
C ASN A 111 2.55 5.94 3.85
N ALA A 112 3.02 4.93 3.12
CA ALA A 112 3.07 4.89 1.67
C ALA A 112 1.84 4.17 1.09
N ALA A 113 1.53 4.46 -0.17
CA ALA A 113 0.55 3.68 -0.92
C ALA A 113 0.98 2.20 -0.99
N GLN A 114 0.04 1.29 -0.73
CA GLN A 114 0.28 -0.15 -0.81
C GLN A 114 0.61 -0.56 -2.24
N ASP A 115 1.70 -1.29 -2.42
CA ASP A 115 2.05 -1.93 -3.68
C ASP A 115 1.76 -3.45 -3.58
N ARG A 116 0.82 -3.94 -4.39
CA ARG A 116 0.47 -5.36 -4.50
C ARG A 116 1.64 -6.22 -5.01
N GLY A 117 2.67 -5.59 -5.60
CA GLY A 117 3.89 -6.24 -6.10
C GLY A 117 5.01 -6.40 -5.06
N LEU A 118 4.90 -5.76 -3.89
CA LEU A 118 5.88 -5.91 -2.83
C LEU A 118 5.55 -7.17 -2.01
N LYS A 119 6.15 -8.30 -2.38
CA LYS A 119 6.05 -9.51 -1.53
C LYS A 119 6.61 -9.18 -0.13
N PRO A 120 5.83 -9.37 0.96
CA PRO A 120 6.24 -9.02 2.33
C PRO A 120 7.51 -9.72 2.82
N ARG A 121 7.96 -10.75 2.10
CA ARG A 121 9.15 -11.54 2.43
C ARG A 121 10.45 -10.73 2.41
N ALA A 122 10.47 -9.54 1.80
CA ALA A 122 11.63 -8.65 1.83
C ALA A 122 11.70 -7.74 3.07
N LEU A 123 10.61 -7.60 3.85
CA LEU A 123 10.53 -6.63 4.95
C LEU A 123 10.15 -7.25 6.31
N GLY A 124 9.92 -8.57 6.40
CA GLY A 124 9.91 -9.28 7.68
C GLY A 124 8.73 -8.98 8.63
N TYR A 125 7.65 -8.35 8.18
CA TYR A 125 6.49 -8.04 9.02
C TYR A 125 5.24 -8.88 8.61
N PRO A 126 4.73 -9.79 9.47
CA PRO A 126 3.44 -10.45 9.26
C PRO A 126 2.30 -9.63 9.89
N PHE A 127 1.20 -9.40 9.16
CA PHE A 127 0.02 -8.63 9.60
C PHE A 127 -0.41 -8.94 11.03
#